data_AF-A0A3D2XL03-F1
#
_entry.id   AF-A0A3D2XL03-F1
#
_cell.length_a   1.000
_cell.length_b   1.000
_cell.length_c   1.000
_cell.angle_alpha   90.00
_cell.angle_beta   90.00
_cell.angle_gamma   90.00
#
_symmetry.space_group_name_H-M   'P 1'
#
loop_
_entity.id
_entity.type
_entity.pdbx_description
1 polymer ?
#
loop_
_entity_poly.entity_id
_entity_poly.type
_entity_poly.pdbx_seq_one_letter_code
_entity_poly.pdbx_strand_id
1 'polypeptide(L)'
;MKQASTLVIFLVLSLSSISQKVYDFNALCQQAYYEITRLKIEHGQELIQKAQLQNPENLIPVVLESYIDFLVLFLNENPADYKIRYPRFSERINALEEGPTNSPY
;
A
#
# COMPACT_ATOMS: atom_id res chain seq x y z
N MET A 1 34.81 28.40 9.91
CA MET A 1 34.02 27.59 10.88
C MET A 1 32.52 27.78 10.70
N LYS A 2 31.97 29.01 10.75
CA LYS A 2 30.51 29.26 10.60
C LYS A 2 29.91 28.73 9.29
N GLN A 3 30.56 28.93 8.14
CA GLN A 3 30.06 28.46 6.85
C GLN A 3 30.08 26.93 6.70
N ALA A 4 31.04 26.25 7.32
CA ALA A 4 31.08 24.78 7.36
C ALA A 4 29.92 24.23 8.20
N SER A 5 29.57 24.87 9.32
CA SER A 5 28.40 24.49 10.13
C SER A 5 27.08 24.69 9.39
N THR A 6 26.93 25.78 8.61
CA THR A 6 25.70 26.00 7.83
C THR A 6 25.53 24.95 6.73
N LEU A 7 26.62 24.53 6.08
CA LEU A 7 26.60 23.50 5.03
C LEU A 7 26.22 22.13 5.58
N VAL A 8 26.74 21.78 6.76
CA VAL A 8 26.42 20.52 7.45
C VAL A 8 24.94 20.47 7.86
N ILE A 9 24.38 21.58 8.36
CA ILE A 9 22.95 21.65 8.71
C ILE A 9 22.06 21.46 7.48
N PHE A 10 22.41 22.07 6.34
CA PHE A 10 21.65 21.92 5.11
C PHE A 10 21.69 20.48 4.57
N LEU A 11 22.84 19.81 4.68
CA LEU A 11 23.00 18.41 4.29
C LEU A 11 22.17 17.46 5.16
N VAL A 12 22.13 17.69 6.48
CA VAL A 12 21.33 16.87 7.40
C VAL A 12 19.83 17.03 7.14
N LEU A 13 19.36 18.24 6.82
CA LEU A 13 17.94 18.49 6.51
C LEU A 13 17.48 17.82 5.20
N SER A 14 18.36 17.70 4.19
CA SER A 14 18.02 17.03 2.93
C SER A 14 17.86 15.51 3.02
N LEU A 15 18.35 14.88 4.09
CA LEU A 15 18.25 13.44 4.30
C LEU A 15 16.92 13.01 4.96
N SER A 16 16.10 13.97 5.40
CA SER A 16 14.88 13.71 6.18
C SER A 16 13.58 13.91 5.40
N SER A 17 13.61 13.80 4.08
CA SER A 17 12.41 13.88 3.25
C SER A 17 11.53 12.64 3.46
N ILE A 18 10.57 12.73 4.37
CA ILE A 18 9.48 11.77 4.49
C ILE A 18 8.51 12.10 3.35
N SER A 19 8.35 11.17 2.41
CA SER A 19 7.36 11.32 1.35
C SER A 19 5.96 11.18 1.96
N GLN A 20 5.01 11.99 1.51
CA GLN A 20 3.63 11.88 1.95
C GLN A 20 3.00 10.63 1.33
N LYS A 21 2.13 9.96 2.10
CA LYS A 21 1.27 8.90 1.57
C LYS A 21 0.42 9.40 0.41
N VAL A 22 0.15 8.53 -0.55
CA VAL A 22 -0.65 8.83 -1.75
C VAL A 22 -1.58 7.69 -2.09
N TYR A 23 -2.68 8.01 -2.77
CA TYR A 23 -3.48 7.01 -3.47
C TYR A 23 -3.20 7.13 -4.96
N ASP A 24 -2.24 6.34 -5.43
CA ASP A 24 -1.83 6.34 -6.83
C ASP A 24 -2.21 5.02 -7.48
N PHE A 25 -3.29 5.01 -8.26
CA PHE A 25 -3.70 3.84 -9.01
C PHE A 25 -2.91 3.71 -10.32
N ASN A 26 -1.58 3.59 -10.20
CA ASN A 26 -0.66 3.50 -11.32
C ASN A 26 -0.76 2.18 -12.10
N ALA A 27 -0.01 2.08 -13.19
CA ALA A 27 -0.04 0.94 -14.10
C ALA A 27 0.18 -0.42 -13.41
N LEU A 28 1.06 -0.49 -12.40
CA LEU A 28 1.33 -1.74 -11.70
C LEU A 28 0.17 -2.14 -10.78
N CYS A 29 -0.44 -1.16 -10.09
CA CYS A 29 -1.64 -1.37 -9.29
C CYS A 29 -2.85 -1.75 -10.18
N GLN A 30 -3.00 -1.13 -11.34
CA GLN A 30 -4.02 -1.49 -12.33
C GLN A 30 -3.81 -2.93 -12.81
N GLN A 31 -2.57 -3.31 -13.14
CA GLN A 31 -2.25 -4.69 -13.53
C GLN A 31 -2.59 -5.69 -12.42
N ALA A 32 -2.21 -5.39 -11.17
CA ALA A 32 -2.57 -6.20 -10.02
C ALA A 32 -4.10 -6.36 -9.89
N TYR A 33 -4.84 -5.24 -9.99
CA TYR A 33 -6.30 -5.26 -9.99
C TYR A 33 -6.90 -6.14 -11.09
N TYR A 34 -6.39 -6.05 -12.32
CA TYR A 34 -6.84 -6.89 -13.43
C TYR A 34 -6.58 -8.39 -13.19
N GLU A 35 -5.43 -8.75 -12.63
CA GLU A 35 -5.11 -10.14 -12.32
C GLU A 35 -5.98 -10.67 -11.16
N ILE A 36 -6.16 -9.87 -10.09
CA ILE A 36 -7.00 -10.20 -8.93
C ILE A 36 -8.46 -10.43 -9.36
N THR A 37 -9.03 -9.53 -10.17
CA THR A 37 -10.41 -9.65 -10.67
C THR A 37 -10.60 -10.81 -11.65
N ARG A 38 -9.52 -11.32 -12.27
CA ARG A 38 -9.51 -12.56 -13.05
C ARG A 38 -9.23 -13.81 -12.21
N LEU A 39 -9.26 -13.67 -10.88
CA LEU A 39 -9.00 -14.72 -9.88
C LEU A 39 -7.59 -15.32 -9.95
N LYS A 40 -6.64 -14.63 -10.59
CA LYS A 40 -5.23 -15.00 -10.59
C LYS A 40 -4.55 -14.42 -9.34
N ILE A 41 -4.97 -14.94 -8.18
CA ILE A 41 -4.64 -14.35 -6.87
C ILE A 41 -3.14 -14.29 -6.62
N GLU A 42 -2.40 -15.37 -6.89
CA GLU A 42 -0.95 -15.44 -6.67
C GLU A 42 -0.20 -14.37 -7.47
N HIS A 43 -0.49 -14.26 -8.77
CA HIS A 43 0.13 -13.26 -9.62
C HIS A 43 -0.29 -11.83 -9.23
N GLY A 44 -1.54 -11.63 -8.81
CA GLY A 44 -1.99 -10.38 -8.21
C GLY A 44 -1.18 -9.98 -6.97
N GLN A 45 -0.88 -10.94 -6.08
CA GLN A 45 -0.07 -10.72 -4.89
C GLN A 45 1.38 -10.35 -5.21
N GLU A 46 1.98 -10.98 -6.22
CA GLU A 46 3.34 -10.64 -6.68
C GLU A 46 3.40 -9.19 -7.18
N LEU A 47 2.39 -8.76 -7.94
CA LEU A 47 2.29 -7.38 -8.45
C LEU A 47 2.06 -6.36 -7.32
N ILE A 48 1.25 -6.69 -6.32
CA ILE A 48 1.08 -5.87 -5.10
C ILE A 48 2.42 -5.69 -4.38
N GLN A 49 3.15 -6.78 -4.12
CA GLN A 49 4.45 -6.72 -3.44
C GLN A 49 5.44 -5.85 -4.22
N LYS A 50 5.47 -6.01 -5.54
CA LYS A 50 6.29 -5.17 -6.41
C LYS A 50 5.88 -3.70 -6.35
N ALA A 51 4.58 -3.40 -6.28
CA ALA A 51 4.08 -2.03 -6.16
C ALA A 51 4.46 -1.39 -4.81
N GLN A 52 4.38 -2.15 -3.71
CA GLN A 52 4.82 -1.71 -2.38
C GLN A 52 6.32 -1.40 -2.35
N LEU A 53 7.15 -2.23 -3.00
CA LEU A 53 8.59 -1.99 -3.08
C LEU A 53 8.94 -0.77 -3.96
N GLN A 54 8.18 -0.54 -5.03
CA GLN A 54 8.43 0.57 -5.95
C GLN A 54 7.98 1.92 -5.36
N ASN A 55 6.86 1.95 -4.65
CA ASN A 55 6.36 3.15 -3.99
C ASN A 55 5.73 2.78 -2.62
N PRO A 56 6.55 2.77 -1.54
CA PRO A 56 6.09 2.42 -0.20
C PRO A 56 5.00 3.34 0.36
N GLU A 57 4.94 4.58 -0.12
CA GLU A 57 3.94 5.56 0.31
C GLU A 57 2.59 5.41 -0.43
N ASN A 58 2.53 4.56 -1.45
CA ASN A 58 1.27 4.32 -2.15
C ASN A 58 0.37 3.38 -1.34
N LEU A 59 -0.83 3.85 -1.05
CA LEU A 59 -1.84 3.14 -0.28
C LEU A 59 -2.72 2.22 -1.14
N ILE A 60 -2.71 2.33 -2.46
CA ILE A 60 -3.54 1.47 -3.32
C ILE A 60 -3.20 -0.03 -3.18
N PRO A 61 -1.94 -0.48 -3.07
CA PRO A 61 -1.63 -1.88 -2.77
C PRO A 61 -2.36 -2.42 -1.53
N VAL A 62 -2.54 -1.60 -0.48
CA VAL A 62 -3.30 -1.96 0.74
C VAL A 62 -4.78 -2.23 0.41
N VAL A 63 -5.37 -1.43 -0.47
CA VAL A 63 -6.74 -1.66 -0.97
C VAL A 63 -6.81 -2.98 -1.73
N LEU A 64 -5.83 -3.25 -2.60
CA LEU A 64 -5.81 -4.46 -3.43
C LEU A 64 -5.63 -5.74 -2.62
N GLU A 65 -4.87 -5.70 -1.52
CA GLU A 65 -4.82 -6.83 -0.59
C GLU A 65 -6.21 -7.11 0.04
N SER A 66 -6.97 -6.05 0.33
CA SER A 66 -8.34 -6.20 0.85
C SER A 66 -9.29 -6.82 -0.18
N TYR A 67 -9.09 -6.52 -1.47
CA TYR A 67 -9.80 -7.21 -2.56
C TYR A 67 -9.49 -8.70 -2.61
N ILE A 68 -8.23 -9.09 -2.39
CA ILE A 68 -7.85 -10.51 -2.31
C ILE A 68 -8.53 -11.18 -1.12
N ASP A 69 -8.48 -10.56 0.06
CA ASP A 69 -9.14 -11.12 1.25
C ASP A 69 -10.64 -11.26 1.03
N PHE A 70 -11.30 -10.25 0.44
CA PHE A 70 -12.71 -10.31 0.09
C PHE A 70 -13.01 -11.49 -0.85
N LEU A 71 -12.28 -11.62 -1.96
CA LEU A 71 -12.52 -12.69 -2.93
C LEU A 71 -12.31 -14.08 -2.32
N VAL A 72 -11.25 -14.27 -1.52
CA VAL A 72 -10.98 -15.55 -0.87
C VAL A 72 -12.09 -15.89 0.13
N LEU A 73 -12.47 -14.94 0.99
CA LEU A 73 -13.51 -15.17 2.00
C LEU A 73 -14.88 -15.41 1.36
N PHE A 74 -15.22 -14.66 0.31
CA PHE A 74 -16.49 -14.78 -0.38
C PHE A 74 -16.61 -16.09 -1.17
N LEU A 75 -15.55 -16.54 -1.83
CA LEU A 75 -15.60 -17.75 -2.66
C LEU A 75 -15.45 -19.05 -1.87
N ASN A 76 -14.60 -19.05 -0.84
CA ASN A 76 -14.29 -20.28 -0.11
C ASN A 76 -15.15 -20.46 1.15
N GLU A 77 -15.70 -19.38 1.70
CA GLU A 77 -16.54 -19.37 2.91
C GLU A 77 -15.93 -20.16 4.10
N ASN A 78 -14.59 -20.20 4.17
CA ASN A 78 -13.87 -21.01 5.13
C ASN A 78 -13.67 -20.25 6.46
N PRO A 79 -14.20 -20.75 7.60
CA PRO A 79 -14.03 -20.10 8.90
C PRO A 79 -12.56 -19.97 9.34
N ALA A 80 -11.68 -20.88 8.91
CA ALA A 80 -10.26 -20.80 9.22
C ALA A 80 -9.60 -19.60 8.51
N ASP A 81 -9.94 -19.37 7.24
CA ASP A 81 -9.49 -18.21 6.49
C ASP A 81 -10.02 -16.91 7.11
N TYR A 82 -11.29 -16.90 7.52
CA TYR A 82 -11.90 -15.75 8.20
C TYR A 82 -11.14 -15.36 9.46
N LYS A 83 -10.82 -16.34 10.33
CA LYS A 83 -10.07 -16.10 11.57
C LYS A 83 -8.69 -15.49 11.31
N ILE A 84 -8.04 -15.85 10.21
CA ILE A 84 -6.70 -15.35 9.83
C ILE A 84 -6.80 -13.96 9.21
N ARG A 85 -7.80 -13.71 8.36
CA ARG A 85 -7.89 -12.50 7.52
C ARG A 85 -8.65 -11.36 8.19
N TYR A 86 -9.67 -11.64 8.99
CA TYR A 86 -10.50 -10.61 9.62
C TYR A 86 -9.70 -9.56 10.44
N PRO A 87 -8.68 -9.93 11.24
CA PRO A 87 -7.89 -8.94 11.96
C PRO A 87 -7.22 -7.89 11.06
N ARG A 88 -6.81 -8.31 9.84
CA ARG A 88 -6.15 -7.43 8.86
C ARG A 88 -7.07 -6.35 8.33
N PHE A 89 -8.38 -6.56 8.37
CA PHE A 89 -9.35 -5.56 7.91
C PHE A 89 -9.18 -4.25 8.68
N SER A 90 -9.17 -4.30 10.02
CA SER A 90 -9.01 -3.09 10.84
C SER A 90 -7.63 -2.46 10.67
N GLU A 91 -6.58 -3.27 10.56
CA GLU A 91 -5.22 -2.78 10.33
C GLU A 91 -5.12 -1.99 9.03
N ARG A 92 -5.76 -2.47 7.96
CA ARG A 92 -5.76 -1.81 6.65
C ARG A 92 -6.63 -0.57 6.62
N ILE A 93 -7.79 -0.57 7.28
CA ILE A 93 -8.60 0.65 7.42
C ILE A 93 -7.78 1.74 8.11
N ASN A 94 -7.13 1.43 9.22
CA ASN A 94 -6.27 2.40 9.92
C ASN A 94 -5.14 2.91 9.02
N ALA A 95 -4.47 2.03 8.27
CA ALA A 95 -3.41 2.43 7.32
C ALA A 95 -3.94 3.32 6.19
N LEU A 96 -5.14 3.04 5.69
CA LEU A 96 -5.80 3.86 4.68
C LEU A 96 -6.19 5.23 5.25
N GLU A 97 -6.62 5.35 6.49
CA GLU A 97 -6.95 6.64 7.12
C GLU A 97 -5.76 7.59 7.28
N GLU A 98 -4.52 7.08 7.20
CA GLU A 98 -3.30 7.90 7.23
C GLU A 98 -3.01 8.62 5.90
N GLY A 99 -3.82 8.38 4.85
CA GLY A 99 -3.70 9.00 3.54
C GLY A 99 -4.24 10.43 3.46
N PRO A 100 -3.99 11.13 2.34
CA PRO A 100 -4.43 12.51 2.13
C PRO A 100 -5.96 12.62 1.97
N THR A 101 -6.61 13.41 2.83
CA THR A 101 -8.08 13.61 2.81
C THR A 101 -8.58 14.44 1.63
N ASN A 102 -7.68 15.13 0.92
CA ASN A 102 -7.99 15.90 -0.29
C ASN A 102 -7.78 15.09 -1.58
N SER A 103 -7.50 13.79 -1.46
CA SER A 103 -7.45 12.85 -2.56
C SER A 103 -8.82 12.72 -3.23
N PRO A 104 -8.88 12.48 -4.56
CA PRO A 104 -10.12 12.10 -5.24
C PRO A 104 -10.56 10.65 -4.95
N TYR A 105 -9.68 9.87 -4.32
CA TYR A 105 -9.92 8.51 -3.80
C TYR A 105 -10.11 8.54 -2.29
#